data_AF-A0A956JZC9-F1
#
_entry.id   AF-A0A956JZC9-F1
#
_cell.length_a   1.000
_cell.length_b   1.000
_cell.length_c   1.000
_cell.angle_alpha   90.00
_cell.angle_beta   90.00
_cell.angle_gamma   90.00
#
_symmetry.space_group_name_H-M   'P 1'
#
loop_
_entity.id
_entity.type
_entity.pdbx_description
1 polymer ?
#
loop_
_entity_poly.entity_id
_entity_poly.type
_entity_poly.pdbx_seq_one_letter_code
_entity_poly.pdbx_strand_id
1 'polypeptide(L)'
;MSVPSELPDIGSTSQRLRQNPRFDPVSAGVGPEDYFVWTRFDGATTLKDLILMTGLDTSRAVDIVRRLRGLGAVLLPGEAPDAVAA
;
A
#
# COMPACT_ATOMS: atom_id res chain seq x y z
N MET A 1 -3.63 20.45 2.81
CA MET A 1 -4.17 19.34 1.98
C MET A 1 -4.72 18.30 2.94
N SER A 2 -6.00 17.95 2.85
CA SER A 2 -6.62 17.01 3.78
C SER A 2 -6.52 15.59 3.22
N VAL A 3 -6.01 14.65 4.02
CA VAL A 3 -6.00 13.22 3.65
C VAL A 3 -7.44 12.70 3.67
N PRO A 4 -7.95 12.07 2.59
CA PRO A 4 -9.27 11.46 2.58
C PRO A 4 -9.45 10.49 3.76
N SER A 5 -10.63 10.40 4.34
CA SER A 5 -10.92 9.43 5.41
C SER A 5 -11.10 8.01 4.88
N GLU A 6 -11.55 7.88 3.64
CA GLU A 6 -11.81 6.60 2.97
C GLU A 6 -11.36 6.64 1.50
N LEU A 7 -11.02 5.47 0.97
CA LEU A 7 -10.69 5.22 -0.43
C LEU A 7 -11.48 4.00 -0.93
N PRO A 8 -12.02 4.00 -2.17
CA PRO A 8 -12.87 2.90 -2.66
C PRO A 8 -12.20 1.51 -2.62
N ASP A 9 -10.93 1.42 -2.98
CA ASP A 9 -10.24 0.12 -3.17
C ASP A 9 -9.49 -0.38 -1.91
N ILE A 10 -9.45 0.47 -0.88
CA ILE A 10 -8.66 0.24 0.33
C ILE A 10 -9.58 0.26 1.55
N GLY A 11 -10.53 1.19 1.63
CA GLY A 11 -11.37 1.47 2.80
C GLY A 11 -10.81 2.64 3.60
N SER A 12 -10.90 2.57 4.93
CA SER A 12 -10.43 3.63 5.84
C SER A 12 -8.93 3.90 5.69
N THR A 13 -8.53 5.16 5.57
CA THR A 13 -7.10 5.55 5.51
C THR A 13 -6.38 5.43 6.86
N SER A 14 -7.14 5.17 7.92
CA SER A 14 -6.65 4.89 9.27
C SER A 14 -6.49 3.38 9.56
N GLN A 15 -6.81 2.50 8.60
CA GLN A 15 -6.55 1.08 8.77
C GLN A 15 -5.07 0.76 8.54
N ARG A 16 -4.61 -0.31 9.17
CA ARG A 16 -3.22 -0.76 9.08
C ARG A 16 -3.04 -1.69 7.91
N LEU A 17 -2.10 -1.36 7.04
CA LEU A 17 -1.80 -2.12 5.85
C LEU A 17 -0.53 -2.93 6.07
N ARG A 18 -0.45 -4.10 5.44
CA ARG A 18 0.74 -4.96 5.50
C ARG A 18 1.15 -5.42 4.11
N GLN A 19 2.42 -5.69 3.93
CA GLN A 19 2.92 -6.39 2.75
C GLN A 19 2.25 -7.75 2.59
N ASN A 20 2.00 -8.12 1.34
CA ASN A 20 1.72 -9.50 0.96
C ASN A 20 3.04 -10.28 0.91
N PRO A 21 3.25 -11.28 1.78
CA PRO A 21 4.50 -12.06 1.79
C PRO A 21 4.69 -12.96 0.57
N ARG A 22 3.65 -13.15 -0.26
CA ARG A 22 3.71 -13.90 -1.52
C ARG A 22 3.96 -13.02 -2.75
N PHE A 23 4.02 -11.71 -2.57
CA PHE A 23 4.24 -10.78 -3.66
C PHE A 23 5.73 -10.67 -3.99
N ASP A 24 6.08 -10.89 -5.26
CA ASP A 24 7.42 -10.63 -5.77
C ASP A 24 7.47 -9.27 -6.50
N PRO A 25 8.07 -8.24 -5.89
CA PRO A 25 8.17 -6.91 -6.49
C PRO A 25 9.05 -6.84 -7.74
N VAL A 26 10.00 -7.77 -7.90
CA VAL A 26 10.91 -7.79 -9.05
C VAL A 26 10.16 -8.29 -10.27
N SER A 27 9.49 -9.43 -10.14
CA SER A 27 8.67 -10.00 -11.23
C SER A 27 7.49 -9.11 -11.61
N ALA A 28 6.93 -8.35 -10.66
CA ALA A 28 5.85 -7.39 -10.90
C ALA A 28 6.32 -6.06 -11.54
N GLY A 29 7.63 -5.87 -11.76
CA GLY A 29 8.17 -4.66 -12.39
C GLY A 29 7.95 -3.38 -11.57
N VAL A 30 7.93 -3.50 -10.24
CA VAL A 30 7.67 -2.36 -9.34
C VAL A 30 8.83 -1.37 -9.41
N GLY A 31 8.52 -0.11 -9.71
CA GLY A 31 9.51 0.97 -9.75
C GLY A 31 10.06 1.33 -8.36
N PRO A 32 11.20 2.05 -8.27
CA PRO A 32 11.85 2.34 -6.99
C PRO A 32 10.99 3.07 -5.96
N GLU A 33 10.15 4.01 -6.40
CA GLU A 33 9.26 4.77 -5.51
C GLU A 33 8.13 3.89 -4.96
N ASP A 34 7.48 3.11 -5.83
CA ASP A 34 6.44 2.15 -5.44
C ASP A 34 7.02 1.08 -4.49
N TYR A 35 8.24 0.61 -4.76
CA TYR A 35 8.98 -0.31 -3.90
C TYR A 35 9.27 0.30 -2.53
N PHE A 36 9.78 1.55 -2.52
CA PHE A 36 10.04 2.28 -1.28
C PHE A 36 8.78 2.42 -0.43
N VAL A 37 7.65 2.83 -1.02
CA VAL A 37 6.36 2.91 -0.32
C VAL A 37 5.93 1.55 0.20
N TRP A 38 6.02 0.50 -0.63
CA TRP A 38 5.69 -0.86 -0.24
C TRP A 38 6.51 -1.34 0.97
N THR A 39 7.79 -0.97 1.08
CA THR A 39 8.64 -1.33 2.24
C THR A 39 8.21 -0.73 3.58
N ARG A 40 7.27 0.23 3.58
CA ARG A 40 6.76 0.86 4.80
C ARG A 40 5.59 0.11 5.42
N PHE A 41 4.96 -0.81 4.71
CA PHE A 41 3.79 -1.53 5.22
C PHE A 41 4.19 -2.79 5.98
N ASP A 42 4.04 -2.73 7.30
CA ASP A 42 4.43 -3.79 8.24
C ASP A 42 3.25 -4.37 9.02
N GLY A 43 2.02 -3.90 8.75
CA GLY A 43 0.83 -4.23 9.52
C GLY A 43 0.59 -3.33 10.74
N ALA A 44 1.47 -2.35 10.99
CA ALA A 44 1.28 -1.27 11.96
C ALA A 44 1.03 0.08 11.28
N THR A 45 1.58 0.26 10.08
CA THR A 45 1.56 1.52 9.31
C THR A 45 0.22 1.75 8.61
N THR A 46 -0.37 2.93 8.81
CA THR A 46 -1.55 3.41 8.07
C THR A 46 -1.15 4.27 6.86
N LEU A 47 -2.10 4.60 5.97
CA LEU A 47 -1.84 5.54 4.87
C LEU A 47 -1.48 6.95 5.39
N LYS A 48 -2.06 7.36 6.53
CA LYS A 48 -1.74 8.65 7.16
C LYS A 48 -0.29 8.66 7.65
N ASP A 49 0.14 7.58 8.29
CA ASP A 49 1.52 7.44 8.75
C ASP A 49 2.50 7.44 7.58
N LEU A 50 2.18 6.73 6.50
CA LEU A 50 2.98 6.72 5.28
C LEU A 50 3.20 8.14 4.73
N ILE A 51 2.12 8.92 4.58
CA ILE A 51 2.21 10.30 4.06
C ILE A 51 3.10 11.15 4.96
N LEU A 52 2.94 11.03 6.29
CA LEU A 52 3.76 11.78 7.25
C LEU A 52 5.25 11.36 7.21
N MET A 53 5.52 10.05 7.13
CA MET A 53 6.88 9.50 7.15
C MET A 53 7.66 9.76 5.86
N THR A 54 6.97 9.79 4.72
CA THR A 54 7.60 9.89 3.40
C THR A 54 7.65 11.33 2.88
N GLY A 55 6.78 12.21 3.39
CA GLY A 55 6.63 13.57 2.87
C GLY A 55 6.04 13.64 1.47
N LEU A 56 5.53 12.52 0.93
CA LEU A 56 4.89 12.49 -0.37
C LEU A 56 3.60 13.30 -0.38
N ASP A 57 3.31 13.92 -1.52
CA ASP A 57 2.01 14.51 -1.77
C ASP A 57 0.90 13.47 -1.57
N THR A 58 -0.21 13.88 -0.94
CA THR A 58 -1.31 12.98 -0.60
C THR A 58 -1.85 12.23 -1.82
N SER A 59 -2.05 12.92 -2.94
CA SER A 59 -2.52 12.29 -4.19
C SER A 59 -1.51 11.25 -4.69
N ARG A 60 -0.22 11.57 -4.65
CA ARG A 60 0.85 10.67 -5.09
C ARG A 60 0.90 9.41 -4.24
N ALA A 61 0.85 9.56 -2.92
CA ALA A 61 0.82 8.42 -1.99
C ALA A 61 -0.42 7.54 -2.23
N VAL A 62 -1.60 8.15 -2.39
CA VAL A 62 -2.84 7.42 -2.71
C VAL A 62 -2.69 6.64 -4.02
N ASP A 63 -2.16 7.25 -5.07
CA ASP A 63 -2.00 6.59 -6.37
C ASP A 63 -1.04 5.40 -6.30
N ILE A 64 0.08 5.54 -5.57
CA ILE A 64 1.03 4.45 -5.36
C ILE A 64 0.37 3.30 -4.60
N VAL A 65 -0.32 3.58 -3.51
CA VAL A 65 -0.95 2.53 -2.69
C VAL A 65 -2.09 1.85 -3.45
N ARG A 66 -2.87 2.57 -4.27
CA ARG A 66 -3.88 1.97 -5.16
C ARG A 66 -3.25 1.03 -6.20
N ARG A 67 -2.12 1.42 -6.81
CA ARG A 67 -1.38 0.52 -7.72
C ARG A 67 -0.89 -0.72 -7.00
N LEU A 68 -0.22 -0.56 -5.86
CA LEU A 68 0.26 -1.69 -5.05
C LEU A 68 -0.88 -2.62 -4.61
N ARG A 69 -2.05 -2.04 -4.28
CA ARG A 69 -3.25 -2.81 -3.97
C ARG A 69 -3.74 -3.61 -5.18
N GLY A 70 -3.83 -2.98 -6.34
CA GLY A 70 -4.21 -3.64 -7.60
C GLY A 70 -3.24 -4.74 -8.05
N LEU A 71 -1.96 -4.63 -7.68
CA LEU A 71 -0.93 -5.65 -7.92
C LEU A 71 -0.94 -6.79 -6.88
N GLY A 72 -1.79 -6.72 -5.85
CA GLY A 72 -1.80 -7.69 -4.76
C GLY A 72 -0.58 -7.58 -3.82
N ALA A 73 0.15 -6.47 -3.86
CA ALA A 73 1.35 -6.24 -3.05
C ALA A 73 1.05 -5.90 -1.58
N VAL A 74 -0.17 -5.40 -1.32
CA VAL A 74 -0.63 -4.93 -0.01
C VAL A 74 -1.94 -5.61 0.38
N LEU A 75 -1.98 -6.08 1.63
CA LEU A 75 -3.13 -6.73 2.23
C LEU A 75 -3.80 -5.80 3.25
N LEU A 76 -5.13 -5.83 3.26
CA LEU A 76 -5.97 -5.17 4.25
C LEU A 76 -6.01 -6.00 5.57
N PRO A 77 -6.45 -5.41 6.69
CA PRO A 77 -6.66 -6.17 7.93
C PRO A 77 -7.57 -7.38 7.71
N GLY A 78 -7.10 -8.56 8.15
CA GLY A 78 -7.86 -9.81 8.03
C GLY A 78 -7.74 -10.52 6.69
N GLU A 79 -7.12 -9.92 5.68
CA GLU A 79 -6.89 -10.61 4.41
C GLU A 79 -5.76 -11.63 4.51
N ALA A 80 -6.00 -12.80 3.92
CA ALA A 80 -4.96 -13.79 3.70
C ALA A 80 -4.18 -13.45 2.42
N PRO A 81 -2.91 -13.86 2.32
CA PRO A 81 -2.20 -13.81 1.05
C PRO A 81 -2.93 -14.72 0.06
N ASP A 82 -3.61 -14.15 -0.94
CA ASP A 82 -4.13 -14.95 -2.04
C ASP A 82 -2.97 -15.68 -2.74
N ALA A 83 -3.28 -16.78 -3.43
CA ALA A 83 -2.34 -17.37 -4.36
C ALA A 83 -2.12 -16.33 -5.48
N VAL A 84 -1.06 -15.56 -5.38
CA VAL A 84 -0.66 -14.59 -6.41
C VAL A 84 -0.52 -15.37 -7.71
N ALA A 85 -1.28 -15.01 -8.74
CA ALA A 85 -1.17 -15.64 -10.04
C ALA A 85 0.28 -15.50 -10.53
N ALA A 86 0.89 -16.64 -10.85
CA ALA A 86 2.27 -16.76 -11.30
C ALA A 86 2.51 -16.07 -12.66
#